data_AF-A0A3D0YL05-F1
#
_entry.id   AF-A0A3D0YL05-F1
#
_cell.length_a   1.000
_cell.length_b   1.000
_cell.length_c   1.000
_cell.angle_alpha   90.00
_cell.angle_beta   90.00
_cell.angle_gamma   90.00
#
_symmetry.space_group_name_H-M   'P 1'
#
loop_
_entity.id
_entity.type
_entity.pdbx_description
1 polymer ?
#
loop_
_entity_poly.entity_id
_entity_poly.type
_entity_poly.pdbx_seq_one_letter_code
_entity_poly.pdbx_strand_id
1 'polypeptide(L)'
;MPIDNQPIAGKSPGIDTGTPGIVTPPVPLKKPKKDEIKLEKPATGKKLKDVINIRPTVKMAEATDGKHAVMTFGRMNPPTTGHEKLIHKTHQIAQKHGTKANIVLSHSHDKKNNPLPQNHKINYVKKIHPGVNVSGSDKQSPSFLHHAKKLHQAGHDHLHVVAGSDRVGEYKKVLNKYNGHKDHYNFKSITVHSAGQRDPDSEGAAGISGTKMRAHAKAGDHKSFKAGLPKALHSQHKKIMSHINEEIENAEWEELFTEEVMDQLIQETYQEESDILNERVMTLLQRRKAALKMRRLRFRIARARKLKKKRMASTDMLVRRARRAARTFIRKRIAGKQGGNYASLSPSQKIQIDKRVEKKAMFINKLAKRLLPKVKQAELKRLKSARQNKESINLDFSNYIAEISNDRQTSTNDRRGPIQEVEYNAGSQGSTSTNPRVQQLKDKHKNEKETTDTRHKIEKEKLKVIFRSTTPKPRN
;
A
#
# COMPACT_ATOMS: atom_id res chain seq x y z
N MET A 1 -21.06 -13.94 47.99
CA MET A 1 -22.33 -13.82 48.72
C MET A 1 -22.78 -12.37 48.59
N PRO A 2 -24.04 -12.10 48.19
CA PRO A 2 -24.58 -10.75 48.07
C PRO A 2 -25.06 -10.28 49.45
N ILE A 3 -24.94 -8.97 49.72
CA ILE A 3 -25.54 -8.33 50.90
C ILE A 3 -26.39 -7.16 50.40
N ASP A 4 -27.54 -7.08 51.03
CA ASP A 4 -28.76 -6.36 50.68
C ASP A 4 -28.71 -4.83 50.79
N ASN A 5 -29.69 -4.27 50.09
CA ASN A 5 -30.26 -2.94 50.21
C ASN A 5 -30.70 -2.59 51.65
N GLN A 6 -30.46 -1.32 52.04
CA GLN A 6 -31.39 -0.53 52.86
C GLN A 6 -31.53 0.89 52.27
N PRO A 7 -32.69 1.55 52.45
CA PRO A 7 -33.19 2.61 51.57
C PRO A 7 -32.91 4.04 52.07
N ILE A 8 -32.90 5.01 51.14
CA ILE A 8 -33.03 6.44 51.44
C ILE A 8 -34.39 6.92 50.92
N ALA A 9 -35.12 7.59 51.81
CA ALA A 9 -36.47 8.08 51.61
C ALA A 9 -36.52 9.32 50.70
N GLY A 10 -37.62 9.44 49.94
CA GLY A 10 -38.10 10.74 49.45
C GLY A 10 -38.29 10.88 47.94
N LYS A 11 -39.24 10.15 47.34
CA LYS A 11 -40.17 10.68 46.32
C LYS A 11 -41.21 9.63 45.93
N SER A 12 -42.48 9.97 46.10
CA SER A 12 -43.64 9.14 45.77
C SER A 12 -43.79 8.90 44.27
N PRO A 13 -44.12 7.67 43.82
CA PRO A 13 -44.51 7.40 42.44
C PRO A 13 -46.02 7.44 42.25
N GLY A 14 -46.48 8.27 41.30
CA GLY A 14 -47.85 8.28 40.81
C GLY A 14 -48.11 7.11 39.88
N ILE A 15 -49.24 6.44 40.10
CA ILE A 15 -49.80 5.34 39.34
C ILE A 15 -50.49 5.93 38.10
N ASP A 16 -50.24 5.39 36.91
CA ASP A 16 -51.11 5.60 35.75
C ASP A 16 -51.39 4.25 35.06
N THR A 17 -52.66 3.86 35.13
CA THR A 17 -53.26 2.62 34.63
C THR A 17 -53.82 2.87 33.23
N GLY A 18 -53.26 2.18 32.23
CA GLY A 18 -53.71 2.30 30.84
C GLY A 18 -55.00 1.54 30.51
N THR A 19 -55.99 2.24 29.93
CA THR A 19 -56.78 1.93 28.71
C THR A 19 -57.98 2.89 28.59
N PRO A 20 -58.62 3.08 27.41
CA PRO A 20 -58.10 3.38 26.08
C PRO A 20 -58.74 4.69 25.54
N GLY A 21 -57.92 5.71 25.28
CA GLY A 21 -58.38 6.99 24.73
C GLY A 21 -58.50 6.98 23.20
N ILE A 22 -59.68 7.37 22.72
CA ILE A 22 -60.12 7.53 21.33
C ILE A 22 -59.03 8.10 20.41
N VAL A 23 -58.76 7.38 19.31
CA VAL A 23 -57.90 7.82 18.21
C VAL A 23 -58.62 8.94 17.46
N THR A 24 -58.28 10.20 17.76
CA THR A 24 -58.52 11.29 16.81
C THR A 24 -57.55 11.13 15.64
N PRO A 25 -58.03 11.00 14.39
CA PRO A 25 -57.14 10.89 13.25
C PRO A 25 -56.30 12.18 13.10
N PRO A 26 -55.05 12.08 12.62
CA PRO A 26 -54.20 13.24 12.42
C PRO A 26 -54.85 14.21 11.42
N VAL A 27 -54.76 15.50 11.72
CA VAL A 27 -55.18 16.60 10.85
C VAL A 27 -54.64 16.34 9.43
N PRO A 28 -55.49 16.37 8.37
CA PRO A 28 -55.01 16.19 7.01
C PRO A 28 -53.96 17.24 6.68
N LEU A 29 -52.77 16.79 6.29
CA LEU A 29 -51.74 17.67 5.73
C LEU A 29 -52.37 18.48 4.59
N LYS A 30 -52.39 19.80 4.76
CA LYS A 30 -52.75 20.75 3.71
C LYS A 30 -51.85 20.45 2.53
N LYS A 31 -52.42 19.94 1.44
CA LYS A 31 -51.70 19.70 0.18
C LYS A 31 -50.96 21.01 -0.18
N PRO A 32 -49.66 20.97 -0.52
CA PRO A 32 -49.01 22.15 -1.06
C PRO A 32 -49.83 22.59 -2.27
N LYS A 33 -50.17 23.88 -2.31
CA LYS A 33 -50.75 24.49 -3.52
C LYS A 33 -49.81 24.12 -4.67
N LYS A 34 -50.37 23.53 -5.72
CA LYS A 34 -49.68 23.47 -7.02
C LYS A 34 -49.41 24.91 -7.40
N ASP A 35 -48.18 25.38 -7.19
CA ASP A 35 -47.67 26.47 -7.98
C ASP A 35 -47.54 25.91 -9.39
N GLU A 36 -48.61 26.05 -10.16
CA GLU A 36 -48.56 25.92 -11.60
C GLU A 36 -47.50 26.89 -12.09
N ILE A 37 -46.35 26.34 -12.51
CA ILE A 37 -45.41 27.05 -13.35
C ILE A 37 -46.19 27.41 -14.61
N LYS A 38 -46.72 28.62 -14.69
CA LYS A 38 -47.18 29.22 -15.93
C LYS A 38 -45.96 29.32 -16.85
N LEU A 39 -45.78 28.35 -17.73
CA LEU A 39 -44.99 28.56 -18.94
C LEU A 39 -45.74 29.60 -19.76
N GLU A 40 -45.18 30.81 -19.85
CA GLU A 40 -45.59 31.75 -20.87
C GLU A 40 -45.39 31.08 -22.24
N LYS A 41 -46.48 30.95 -23.00
CA LYS A 41 -46.40 30.53 -24.39
C LYS A 41 -45.57 31.58 -25.13
N PRO A 42 -44.54 31.20 -25.91
CA PRO A 42 -43.80 32.17 -26.70
C PRO A 42 -44.76 32.83 -27.68
N ALA A 43 -44.64 34.15 -27.79
CA ALA A 43 -45.34 34.93 -28.79
C ALA A 43 -45.18 34.26 -30.17
N THR A 44 -46.32 34.12 -30.83
CA THR A 44 -46.50 33.63 -32.20
C THR A 44 -45.37 34.11 -33.13
N GLY A 45 -44.63 33.15 -33.74
CA GLY A 45 -43.89 33.42 -34.99
C GLY A 45 -42.38 33.17 -35.04
N LYS A 46 -41.73 32.44 -34.13
CA LYS A 46 -40.30 32.09 -34.28
C LYS A 46 -40.06 30.58 -34.28
N LYS A 47 -39.27 30.09 -35.24
CA LYS A 47 -39.01 28.66 -35.49
C LYS A 47 -38.02 28.11 -34.45
N LEU A 48 -38.14 26.82 -34.08
CA LEU A 48 -37.32 26.13 -33.05
C LEU A 48 -35.79 26.28 -33.19
N LYS A 49 -35.31 26.53 -34.41
CA LYS A 49 -33.90 26.77 -34.73
C LYS A 49 -33.34 28.07 -34.14
N ASP A 50 -34.20 28.99 -33.70
CA ASP A 50 -33.80 30.27 -33.09
C ASP A 50 -33.70 30.18 -31.54
N VAL A 51 -34.12 29.05 -30.94
CA VAL A 51 -34.09 28.84 -29.48
C VAL A 51 -32.89 27.98 -29.04
N ILE A 52 -32.36 27.13 -29.93
CA ILE A 52 -31.16 26.33 -29.65
C ILE A 52 -29.95 27.05 -30.25
N ASN A 53 -29.19 27.73 -29.40
CA ASN A 53 -27.89 28.25 -29.79
C ASN A 53 -26.91 27.07 -29.91
N ILE A 54 -26.75 26.54 -31.12
CA ILE A 54 -25.94 25.36 -31.47
C ILE A 54 -24.42 25.62 -31.33
N ARG A 55 -24.05 26.86 -30.98
CA ARG A 55 -22.69 27.25 -30.56
C ARG A 55 -22.82 28.14 -29.33
N PRO A 56 -22.66 27.64 -28.10
CA PRO A 56 -22.53 28.52 -26.97
C PRO A 56 -21.24 29.32 -27.17
N THR A 57 -21.37 30.56 -27.62
CA THR A 57 -20.29 31.54 -27.50
C THR A 57 -20.11 31.76 -26.01
N VAL A 58 -19.17 31.00 -25.42
CA VAL A 58 -18.65 31.30 -24.10
C VAL A 58 -18.18 32.73 -24.19
N LYS A 59 -18.88 33.66 -23.53
CA LYS A 59 -18.33 34.99 -23.24
C LYS A 59 -17.04 34.73 -22.49
N MET A 60 -15.92 34.77 -23.22
CA MET A 60 -14.58 34.79 -22.66
C MET A 60 -14.60 36.02 -21.75
N ALA A 61 -14.47 35.80 -20.44
CA ALA A 61 -14.17 36.90 -19.54
C ALA A 61 -12.90 37.54 -20.10
N GLU A 62 -12.92 38.87 -20.24
CA GLU A 62 -11.85 39.68 -20.82
C GLU A 62 -10.49 39.10 -20.44
N ALA A 63 -9.75 38.65 -21.46
CA ALA A 63 -8.40 38.16 -21.28
C ALA A 63 -7.57 39.34 -20.78
N THR A 64 -7.33 39.38 -19.47
CA THR A 64 -6.33 40.28 -18.92
C THR A 64 -5.00 39.92 -19.57
N ASP A 65 -4.36 40.88 -20.21
CA ASP A 65 -3.11 40.68 -20.91
C ASP A 65 -2.02 40.16 -19.93
N GLY A 66 -1.49 38.95 -20.17
CA GLY A 66 -0.49 38.31 -19.30
C GLY A 66 -0.56 36.78 -19.20
N LYS A 67 0.49 36.15 -18.65
CA LYS A 67 0.56 34.68 -18.50
C LYS A 67 -0.18 34.21 -17.25
N HIS A 68 -1.24 33.42 -17.43
CA HIS A 68 -2.05 32.89 -16.33
C HIS A 68 -1.55 31.54 -15.81
N ALA A 69 -1.50 31.39 -14.49
CA ALA A 69 -1.31 30.12 -13.79
C ALA A 69 -2.58 29.72 -13.03
N VAL A 70 -3.02 28.47 -13.20
CA VAL A 70 -4.15 27.91 -12.44
C VAL A 70 -3.67 26.74 -11.62
N MET A 71 -3.93 26.78 -10.31
CA MET A 71 -3.54 25.70 -9.40
C MET A 71 -4.59 25.34 -8.34
N THR A 72 -4.50 24.12 -7.84
CA THR A 72 -5.13 23.71 -6.58
C THR A 72 -4.17 22.85 -5.77
N PHE A 73 -4.32 22.89 -4.45
CA PHE A 73 -3.48 22.16 -3.50
C PHE A 73 -4.35 21.33 -2.56
N GLY A 74 -4.05 20.03 -2.42
CA GLY A 74 -4.87 19.13 -1.63
C GLY A 74 -4.11 17.94 -1.03
N ARG A 75 -4.63 17.42 0.09
CA ARG A 75 -4.12 16.18 0.70
C ARG A 75 -4.66 14.93 0.02
N MET A 76 -5.94 14.93 -0.34
CA MET A 76 -6.62 13.83 -1.06
C MET A 76 -6.36 12.43 -0.46
N ASN A 77 -6.60 12.28 0.84
CA ASN A 77 -6.33 11.08 1.65
C ASN A 77 -7.61 10.42 2.21
N PRO A 78 -8.38 9.63 1.44
CA PRO A 78 -8.28 9.39 -0.01
C PRO A 78 -8.96 10.50 -0.86
N PRO A 79 -8.82 10.47 -2.20
CA PRO A 79 -9.63 11.31 -3.09
C PRO A 79 -11.12 11.03 -2.89
N THR A 80 -11.96 12.06 -3.01
CA THR A 80 -13.42 11.99 -2.80
C THR A 80 -14.16 12.70 -3.93
N THR A 81 -15.47 12.50 -4.03
CA THR A 81 -16.35 13.25 -4.95
C THR A 81 -16.22 14.77 -4.83
N GLY A 82 -15.97 15.30 -3.62
CA GLY A 82 -15.68 16.71 -3.42
C GLY A 82 -14.36 17.16 -4.08
N HIS A 83 -13.33 16.31 -4.05
CA HIS A 83 -12.06 16.59 -4.74
C HIS A 83 -12.21 16.51 -6.26
N GLU A 84 -13.08 15.65 -6.78
CA GLU A 84 -13.41 15.59 -8.21
C GLU A 84 -14.00 16.94 -8.69
N LYS A 85 -14.98 17.50 -7.97
CA LYS A 85 -15.53 18.84 -8.27
C LYS A 85 -14.44 19.92 -8.29
N LEU A 86 -13.53 19.88 -7.31
CA LEU A 86 -12.39 20.80 -7.22
C LEU A 86 -11.47 20.69 -8.45
N ILE A 87 -11.10 19.47 -8.85
CA ILE A 87 -10.24 19.21 -10.01
C ILE A 87 -10.93 19.68 -11.30
N HIS A 88 -12.22 19.38 -11.48
CA HIS A 88 -12.99 19.77 -12.66
C HIS A 88 -13.09 21.29 -12.77
N LYS A 89 -13.36 21.97 -11.66
CA LYS A 89 -13.41 23.45 -11.63
C LYS A 89 -12.04 24.06 -11.97
N THR A 90 -10.96 23.46 -11.48
CA THR A 90 -9.59 23.89 -11.77
C THR A 90 -9.29 23.73 -13.26
N HIS A 91 -9.69 22.62 -13.87
CA HIS A 91 -9.57 22.41 -15.31
C HIS A 91 -10.39 23.42 -16.12
N GLN A 92 -11.64 23.68 -15.74
CA GLN A 92 -12.49 24.68 -16.41
C GLN A 92 -11.89 26.08 -16.38
N ILE A 93 -11.33 26.52 -15.26
CA ILE A 93 -10.68 27.83 -15.15
C ILE A 93 -9.40 27.85 -16.01
N ALA A 94 -8.63 26.77 -16.00
CA ALA A 94 -7.43 26.66 -16.84
C ALA A 94 -7.77 26.76 -18.33
N GLN A 95 -8.83 26.10 -18.79
CA GLN A 95 -9.32 26.22 -20.17
C GLN A 95 -9.75 27.64 -20.52
N LYS A 96 -10.46 28.34 -19.62
CA LYS A 96 -10.89 29.74 -19.85
C LYS A 96 -9.73 30.70 -20.06
N HIS A 97 -8.60 30.45 -19.41
CA HIS A 97 -7.39 31.27 -19.51
C HIS A 97 -6.31 30.65 -20.42
N GLY A 98 -6.66 29.64 -21.25
CA GLY A 98 -5.74 29.03 -22.20
C GLY A 98 -4.49 28.39 -21.57
N THR A 99 -4.56 27.96 -20.32
CA THR A 99 -3.40 27.46 -19.54
C THR A 99 -3.63 26.03 -19.03
N LYS A 100 -2.58 25.43 -18.46
CA LYS A 100 -2.64 24.07 -17.88
C LYS A 100 -3.11 24.11 -16.43
N ALA A 101 -3.99 23.18 -16.06
CA ALA A 101 -4.43 23.03 -14.67
C ALA A 101 -3.37 22.28 -13.85
N ASN A 102 -2.82 22.93 -12.83
CA ASN A 102 -1.81 22.35 -11.94
C ASN A 102 -2.45 21.84 -10.64
N ILE A 103 -2.53 20.52 -10.48
CA ILE A 103 -3.06 19.85 -9.30
C ILE A 103 -1.88 19.37 -8.44
N VAL A 104 -1.69 20.00 -7.28
CA VAL A 104 -0.58 19.69 -6.38
C VAL A 104 -1.08 18.87 -5.20
N LEU A 105 -0.47 17.70 -5.00
CA LEU A 105 -0.80 16.78 -3.91
C LEU A 105 0.24 16.85 -2.79
N SER A 106 -0.23 17.03 -1.56
CA SER A 106 0.63 17.11 -0.38
C SER A 106 1.44 15.82 -0.17
N HIS A 107 2.72 15.96 0.18
CA HIS A 107 3.62 14.87 0.57
C HIS A 107 3.39 14.40 2.00
N SER A 108 2.53 15.08 2.77
CA SER A 108 2.18 14.68 4.12
C SER A 108 1.68 13.24 4.11
N HIS A 109 2.27 12.45 4.98
CA HIS A 109 1.98 11.05 5.19
C HIS A 109 2.08 10.77 6.70
N ASP A 110 0.99 10.29 7.28
CA ASP A 110 0.90 9.93 8.69
C ASP A 110 -0.18 8.86 8.89
N LYS A 111 -0.07 8.16 10.02
CA LYS A 111 -0.84 6.95 10.31
C LYS A 111 -2.36 7.15 10.35
N LYS A 112 -2.83 8.34 10.74
CA LYS A 112 -4.24 8.56 11.13
C LYS A 112 -4.99 9.43 10.12
N ASN A 113 -4.35 10.51 9.71
CA ASN A 113 -4.94 11.56 8.90
C ASN A 113 -4.53 11.44 7.43
N ASN A 114 -3.32 10.94 7.15
CA ASN A 114 -2.76 10.87 5.80
C ASN A 114 -2.14 9.49 5.47
N PRO A 115 -2.89 8.38 5.58
CA PRO A 115 -2.33 7.04 5.46
C PRO A 115 -1.96 6.68 4.01
N LEU A 116 -2.35 7.45 2.99
CA LEU A 116 -1.95 7.14 1.61
C LEU A 116 -0.65 7.85 1.23
N PRO A 117 0.39 7.10 0.83
CA PRO A 117 1.59 7.65 0.24
C PRO A 117 1.33 8.48 -1.03
N GLN A 118 2.21 9.45 -1.30
CA GLN A 118 2.00 10.44 -2.37
C GLN A 118 1.94 9.84 -3.77
N ASN A 119 2.75 8.83 -4.06
CA ASN A 119 2.72 8.11 -5.33
C ASN A 119 1.33 7.51 -5.63
N HIS A 120 0.68 6.90 -4.64
CA HIS A 120 -0.67 6.34 -4.78
C HIS A 120 -1.68 7.45 -5.05
N LYS A 121 -1.60 8.56 -4.31
CA LYS A 121 -2.47 9.72 -4.51
C LYS A 121 -2.36 10.27 -5.93
N ILE A 122 -1.14 10.50 -6.43
CA ILE A 122 -0.90 10.98 -7.80
C ILE A 122 -1.52 10.02 -8.82
N ASN A 123 -1.31 8.71 -8.66
CA ASN A 123 -1.83 7.69 -9.57
C ASN A 123 -3.36 7.64 -9.58
N TYR A 124 -4.03 7.89 -8.46
CA TYR A 124 -5.48 7.94 -8.40
C TYR A 124 -6.03 9.24 -9.00
N VAL A 125 -5.43 10.38 -8.66
CA VAL A 125 -5.90 11.69 -9.13
C VAL A 125 -5.76 11.84 -10.64
N LYS A 126 -4.68 11.31 -11.24
CA LYS A 126 -4.50 11.25 -12.70
C LYS A 126 -5.63 10.51 -13.43
N LYS A 127 -6.33 9.59 -12.76
CA LYS A 127 -7.46 8.84 -13.34
C LYS A 127 -8.79 9.57 -13.23
N ILE A 128 -8.91 10.54 -12.32
CA ILE A 128 -10.14 11.30 -12.12
C ILE A 128 -10.40 12.19 -13.33
N HIS A 129 -9.39 12.92 -13.79
CA HIS A 129 -9.51 13.81 -14.94
C HIS A 129 -8.27 13.67 -15.84
N PRO A 130 -8.39 13.08 -17.05
CA PRO A 130 -7.30 13.08 -18.03
C PRO A 130 -7.05 14.52 -18.50
N GLY A 131 -5.79 14.93 -18.67
CA GLY A 131 -5.44 16.27 -19.17
C GLY A 131 -5.20 17.35 -18.12
N VAL A 132 -5.18 17.01 -16.82
CA VAL A 132 -4.64 17.89 -15.77
C VAL A 132 -3.20 17.51 -15.42
N ASN A 133 -2.38 18.50 -15.07
CA ASN A 133 -1.02 18.26 -14.62
C ASN A 133 -1.03 17.93 -13.12
N VAL A 134 -0.74 16.69 -12.76
CA VAL A 134 -0.74 16.24 -11.36
C VAL A 134 0.69 16.07 -10.86
N SER A 135 1.06 16.83 -9.84
CA SER A 135 2.38 16.77 -9.20
C SER A 135 2.27 16.61 -7.68
N GLY A 136 3.40 16.24 -7.06
CA GLY A 136 3.54 16.18 -5.62
C GLY A 136 4.30 17.39 -5.08
N SER A 137 3.93 17.87 -3.90
CA SER A 137 4.82 18.71 -3.08
C SER A 137 6.00 17.90 -2.52
N ASP A 138 6.99 18.54 -1.94
CA ASP A 138 8.14 17.91 -1.27
C ASP A 138 8.54 18.71 -0.03
N LYS A 139 9.66 18.35 0.63
CA LYS A 139 10.15 19.06 1.81
C LYS A 139 10.63 20.48 1.49
N GLN A 140 11.08 20.72 0.27
CA GLN A 140 11.56 22.01 -0.22
C GLN A 140 10.41 22.94 -0.62
N SER A 141 9.24 22.39 -0.94
CA SER A 141 8.04 23.13 -1.32
C SER A 141 6.80 22.49 -0.70
N PRO A 142 6.64 22.60 0.63
CA PRO A 142 5.64 21.83 1.36
C PRO A 142 4.22 22.40 1.24
N SER A 143 4.08 23.68 0.93
CA SER A 143 2.80 24.41 1.00
C SER A 143 2.41 25.03 -0.33
N PHE A 144 1.13 25.39 -0.44
CA PHE A 144 0.59 26.08 -1.62
C PHE A 144 1.31 27.40 -1.93
N LEU A 145 1.87 28.10 -0.93
CA LEU A 145 2.65 29.33 -1.13
C LEU A 145 3.95 29.07 -1.89
N HIS A 146 4.62 27.96 -1.59
CA HIS A 146 5.85 27.56 -2.30
C HIS A 146 5.55 27.23 -3.76
N HIS A 147 4.40 26.60 -4.02
CA HIS A 147 3.97 26.33 -5.38
C HIS A 147 3.52 27.59 -6.13
N ALA A 148 2.87 28.55 -5.45
CA ALA A 148 2.60 29.87 -6.01
C ALA A 148 3.92 30.59 -6.36
N LYS A 149 4.93 30.55 -5.48
CA LYS A 149 6.28 31.06 -5.77
C LYS A 149 6.91 30.41 -6.99
N LYS A 150 6.85 29.08 -7.11
CA LYS A 150 7.36 28.34 -8.28
C LYS A 150 6.67 28.78 -9.57
N LEU A 151 5.36 29.02 -9.54
CA LEU A 151 4.61 29.51 -10.70
C LEU A 151 5.00 30.95 -11.08
N HIS A 152 5.19 31.81 -10.09
CA HIS A 152 5.72 33.16 -10.35
C HIS A 152 7.12 33.12 -10.97
N GLN A 153 8.01 32.30 -10.42
CA GLN A 153 9.38 32.10 -10.95
C GLN A 153 9.38 31.50 -12.37
N ALA A 154 8.33 30.76 -12.74
CA ALA A 154 8.14 30.28 -14.11
C ALA A 154 7.64 31.37 -15.09
N GLY A 155 7.46 32.61 -14.62
CA GLY A 155 7.09 33.77 -15.45
C GLY A 155 5.58 33.97 -15.61
N HIS A 156 4.76 33.50 -14.67
CA HIS A 156 3.32 33.75 -14.66
C HIS A 156 2.98 35.08 -13.96
N ASP A 157 2.17 35.91 -14.61
CA ASP A 157 1.75 37.23 -14.13
C ASP A 157 0.50 37.18 -13.24
N HIS A 158 -0.42 36.26 -13.54
CA HIS A 158 -1.73 36.15 -12.88
C HIS A 158 -1.91 34.77 -12.27
N LEU A 159 -2.33 34.72 -11.00
CA LEU A 159 -2.55 33.47 -10.27
C LEU A 159 -4.04 33.24 -10.00
N HIS A 160 -4.54 32.08 -10.42
CA HIS A 160 -5.85 31.58 -10.03
C HIS A 160 -5.70 30.34 -9.14
N VAL A 161 -6.22 30.41 -7.92
CA VAL A 161 -6.21 29.28 -6.98
C VAL A 161 -7.63 28.78 -6.78
N VAL A 162 -7.87 27.49 -6.95
CA VAL A 162 -9.18 26.89 -6.67
C VAL A 162 -9.14 26.17 -5.33
N ALA A 163 -10.10 26.48 -4.46
CA ALA A 163 -10.22 25.91 -3.13
C ALA A 163 -11.66 25.46 -2.82
N GLY A 164 -11.80 24.60 -1.80
CA GLY A 164 -13.10 24.33 -1.19
C GLY A 164 -13.66 25.61 -0.53
N SER A 165 -14.98 25.73 -0.46
CA SER A 165 -15.64 26.96 0.03
C SER A 165 -15.20 27.36 1.44
N ASP A 166 -14.91 26.38 2.29
CA ASP A 166 -14.40 26.55 3.65
C ASP A 166 -13.02 27.23 3.70
N ARG A 167 -12.22 27.14 2.63
CA ARG A 167 -10.83 27.65 2.59
C ARG A 167 -10.61 28.86 1.69
N VAL A 168 -11.63 29.31 0.96
CA VAL A 168 -11.51 30.45 0.02
C VAL A 168 -11.08 31.72 0.77
N GLY A 169 -11.70 32.02 1.90
CA GLY A 169 -11.38 33.21 2.70
C GLY A 169 -9.96 33.17 3.27
N GLU A 170 -9.54 32.02 3.80
CA GLU A 170 -8.18 31.79 4.29
C GLU A 170 -7.15 31.99 3.17
N TYR A 171 -7.38 31.36 2.01
CA TYR A 171 -6.44 31.39 0.90
C TYR A 171 -6.30 32.80 0.32
N LYS A 172 -7.41 33.54 0.18
CA LYS A 172 -7.37 34.92 -0.31
C LYS A 172 -6.53 35.82 0.62
N LYS A 173 -6.74 35.71 1.94
CA LYS A 173 -5.97 36.47 2.94
C LYS A 173 -4.49 36.15 2.88
N VAL A 174 -4.14 34.86 2.94
CA VAL A 174 -2.73 34.42 2.99
C VAL A 174 -2.01 34.72 1.68
N LEU A 175 -2.62 34.45 0.53
CA LEU A 175 -1.98 34.69 -0.76
C LEU A 175 -1.66 36.17 -0.97
N ASN A 176 -2.61 37.06 -0.64
CA ASN A 176 -2.44 38.51 -0.76
C ASN A 176 -1.42 39.05 0.25
N LYS A 177 -1.39 38.52 1.48
CA LYS A 177 -0.40 38.91 2.50
C LYS A 177 1.04 38.74 2.03
N TYR A 178 1.32 37.69 1.26
CA TYR A 178 2.67 37.39 0.77
C TYR A 178 2.94 37.90 -0.65
N ASN A 179 1.96 38.55 -1.31
CA ASN A 179 2.17 39.14 -2.63
C ASN A 179 3.00 40.43 -2.52
N GLY A 180 4.08 40.54 -3.27
CA GLY A 180 5.05 41.65 -3.19
C GLY A 180 6.14 41.45 -2.13
N HIS A 181 6.12 40.36 -1.37
CA HIS A 181 7.18 40.05 -0.41
C HIS A 181 8.43 39.52 -1.13
N LYS A 182 9.62 40.02 -0.73
CA LYS A 182 10.92 39.70 -1.38
C LYS A 182 11.17 38.19 -1.54
N ASP A 183 10.87 37.41 -0.50
CA ASP A 183 11.09 35.96 -0.52
C ASP A 183 9.97 35.12 -1.16
N HIS A 184 8.90 35.73 -1.68
CA HIS A 184 7.72 35.02 -2.19
C HIS A 184 7.51 35.28 -3.69
N TYR A 185 6.44 35.99 -4.04
CA TYR A 185 5.98 36.21 -5.41
C TYR A 185 5.37 37.60 -5.53
N ASN A 186 5.28 38.12 -6.75
CA ASN A 186 4.67 39.42 -7.04
C ASN A 186 3.77 39.33 -8.27
N PHE A 187 2.62 38.67 -8.11
CA PHE A 187 1.61 38.57 -9.17
C PHE A 187 0.87 39.89 -9.35
N LYS A 188 0.55 40.23 -10.61
CA LYS A 188 -0.30 41.37 -10.96
C LYS A 188 -1.72 41.20 -10.42
N SER A 189 -2.24 39.96 -10.44
CA SER A 189 -3.52 39.64 -9.83
C SER A 189 -3.55 38.25 -9.22
N ILE A 190 -4.22 38.11 -8.07
CA ILE A 190 -4.50 36.83 -7.44
C ILE A 190 -6.02 36.65 -7.30
N THR A 191 -6.57 35.61 -7.91
CA THR A 191 -8.00 35.26 -7.79
C THR A 191 -8.16 33.90 -7.12
N VAL A 192 -8.93 33.85 -6.04
CA VAL A 192 -9.29 32.58 -5.39
C VAL A 192 -10.72 32.20 -5.77
N HIS A 193 -10.87 31.06 -6.43
CA HIS A 193 -12.15 30.53 -6.90
C HIS A 193 -12.67 29.45 -5.95
N SER A 194 -13.97 29.49 -5.68
CA SER A 194 -14.65 28.40 -4.96
C SER A 194 -15.00 27.26 -5.92
N ALA A 195 -14.74 26.02 -5.49
CA ALA A 195 -15.24 24.83 -6.16
C ALA A 195 -16.74 24.56 -5.93
N GLY A 196 -17.42 25.39 -5.12
CA GLY A 196 -18.82 25.28 -4.75
C GLY A 196 -19.02 25.08 -3.25
N GLN A 197 -20.20 25.43 -2.75
CA GLN A 197 -20.60 25.15 -1.36
C GLN A 197 -20.95 23.67 -1.21
N ARG A 198 -20.62 23.10 -0.04
CA ARG A 198 -21.17 21.82 0.38
C ARG A 198 -22.57 22.12 0.91
N ASP A 199 -23.59 21.54 0.29
CA ASP A 199 -24.94 21.53 0.85
C ASP A 199 -24.96 20.50 2.01
N PRO A 200 -25.08 20.93 3.27
CA PRO A 200 -25.03 20.02 4.41
C PRO A 200 -26.22 19.02 4.44
N ASP A 201 -27.29 19.28 3.70
CA ASP A 201 -28.56 18.52 3.76
C ASP A 201 -28.78 17.56 2.58
N SER A 202 -27.86 17.51 1.60
CA SER A 202 -28.00 16.64 0.42
C SER A 202 -27.51 15.20 0.69
N GLU A 203 -28.45 14.24 0.69
CA GLU A 203 -28.14 12.82 0.73
C GLU A 203 -27.35 12.36 -0.51
N GLY A 204 -26.32 11.53 -0.29
CA GLY A 204 -25.70 10.69 -1.32
C GLY A 204 -24.26 11.03 -1.72
N ALA A 205 -23.80 12.29 -1.60
CA ALA A 205 -22.40 12.65 -1.91
C ALA A 205 -21.88 13.93 -1.21
N ALA A 206 -22.75 14.77 -0.66
CA ALA A 206 -22.40 16.11 -0.19
C ALA A 206 -21.70 16.14 1.20
N GLY A 207 -21.92 15.10 2.02
CA GLY A 207 -21.32 14.97 3.35
C GLY A 207 -20.05 14.12 3.44
N ILE A 208 -19.48 13.68 2.31
CA ILE A 208 -18.31 12.80 2.28
C ILE A 208 -17.02 13.62 2.54
N SER A 209 -16.26 13.20 3.56
CA SER A 209 -14.96 13.77 3.93
C SER A 209 -13.88 12.69 3.94
N GLY A 210 -12.61 13.09 3.83
CA GLY A 210 -11.50 12.14 3.93
C GLY A 210 -11.54 11.32 5.22
N THR A 211 -11.93 11.95 6.35
CA THR A 211 -12.06 11.27 7.65
C THR A 211 -13.15 10.20 7.63
N LYS A 212 -14.35 10.51 7.09
CA LYS A 212 -15.41 9.51 6.94
C LYS A 212 -14.99 8.36 6.01
N MET A 213 -14.29 8.68 4.91
CA MET A 213 -13.78 7.66 3.99
C MET A 213 -12.77 6.72 4.64
N ARG A 214 -11.85 7.23 5.46
CA ARG A 214 -10.93 6.38 6.22
C ARG A 214 -11.67 5.50 7.24
N ALA A 215 -12.73 6.02 7.87
CA ALA A 215 -13.58 5.23 8.76
C ALA A 215 -14.29 4.09 8.01
N HIS A 216 -14.88 4.36 6.84
CA HIS A 216 -15.47 3.31 6.00
C HIS A 216 -14.44 2.26 5.54
N ALA A 217 -13.20 2.68 5.22
CA ALA A 217 -12.12 1.76 4.89
C ALA A 217 -11.76 0.84 6.06
N LYS A 218 -11.63 1.40 7.27
CA LYS A 218 -11.35 0.65 8.50
C LYS A 218 -12.48 -0.31 8.87
N ALA A 219 -13.73 0.10 8.66
CA ALA A 219 -14.92 -0.70 8.93
C ALA A 219 -15.19 -1.79 7.86
N GLY A 220 -14.45 -1.80 6.74
CA GLY A 220 -14.72 -2.71 5.62
C GLY A 220 -16.02 -2.38 4.85
N ASP A 221 -16.57 -1.18 5.02
CA ASP A 221 -17.80 -0.74 4.36
C ASP A 221 -17.52 -0.33 2.90
N HIS A 222 -17.46 -1.33 2.03
CA HIS A 222 -17.19 -1.14 0.60
C HIS A 222 -18.24 -0.27 -0.11
N LYS A 223 -19.52 -0.34 0.30
CA LYS A 223 -20.62 0.34 -0.38
C LYS A 223 -20.51 1.85 -0.17
N SER A 224 -20.42 2.29 1.08
CA SER A 224 -20.29 3.71 1.41
C SER A 224 -18.94 4.27 0.97
N PHE A 225 -17.86 3.48 1.10
CA PHE A 225 -16.55 3.88 0.61
C PHE A 225 -16.57 4.11 -0.91
N LYS A 226 -17.15 3.19 -1.68
CA LYS A 226 -17.27 3.35 -3.14
C LYS A 226 -18.12 4.58 -3.48
N ALA A 227 -19.24 4.80 -2.80
CA ALA A 227 -20.11 5.95 -3.05
C ALA A 227 -19.40 7.31 -2.84
N GLY A 228 -18.48 7.37 -1.87
CA GLY A 228 -17.69 8.58 -1.62
C GLY A 228 -16.50 8.83 -2.54
N LEU A 229 -16.11 7.84 -3.34
CA LEU A 229 -15.04 7.99 -4.33
C LEU A 229 -15.56 8.63 -5.63
N PRO A 230 -14.69 9.36 -6.35
CA PRO A 230 -14.95 9.76 -7.73
C PRO A 230 -15.34 8.56 -8.59
N LYS A 231 -16.27 8.74 -9.54
CA LYS A 231 -16.78 7.64 -10.38
C LYS A 231 -15.66 6.87 -11.08
N ALA A 232 -14.63 7.57 -11.55
CA ALA A 232 -13.46 6.96 -12.20
C ALA A 232 -12.67 5.98 -11.29
N LEU A 233 -12.79 6.11 -9.97
CA LEU A 233 -12.09 5.27 -8.99
C LEU A 233 -12.95 4.15 -8.41
N HIS A 234 -14.23 4.04 -8.81
CA HIS A 234 -15.15 3.03 -8.30
C HIS A 234 -14.68 1.60 -8.53
N SER A 235 -14.04 1.32 -9.66
CA SER A 235 -13.45 0.00 -9.94
C SER A 235 -12.27 -0.34 -9.02
N GLN A 236 -11.58 0.68 -8.50
CA GLN A 236 -10.39 0.55 -7.68
C GLN A 236 -10.65 0.67 -6.17
N HIS A 237 -11.91 0.78 -5.74
CA HIS A 237 -12.27 1.00 -4.34
C HIS A 237 -11.61 -0.02 -3.40
N LYS A 238 -11.62 -1.31 -3.73
CA LYS A 238 -10.96 -2.37 -2.95
C LYS A 238 -9.44 -2.13 -2.81
N LYS A 239 -8.78 -1.74 -3.90
CA LYS A 239 -7.34 -1.45 -3.91
C LYS A 239 -7.01 -0.24 -3.05
N ILE A 240 -7.81 0.82 -3.15
CA ILE A 240 -7.62 2.04 -2.35
C ILE A 240 -7.85 1.74 -0.86
N MET A 241 -8.90 1.00 -0.51
CA MET A 241 -9.14 0.54 0.87
C MET A 241 -7.97 -0.31 1.38
N SER A 242 -7.48 -1.25 0.56
CA SER A 242 -6.33 -2.09 0.92
C SER A 242 -5.10 -1.25 1.22
N HIS A 243 -4.76 -0.25 0.39
CA HIS A 243 -3.61 0.61 0.66
C HIS A 243 -3.80 1.44 1.94
N ILE A 244 -5.01 1.95 2.20
CA ILE A 244 -5.29 2.68 3.46
C ILE A 244 -5.08 1.75 4.66
N ASN A 245 -5.64 0.55 4.61
CA ASN A 245 -5.61 -0.39 5.72
C ASN A 245 -4.22 -0.98 5.93
N GLU A 246 -3.48 -1.30 4.86
CA GLU A 246 -2.10 -1.79 4.94
C GLU A 246 -1.18 -0.77 5.61
N GLU A 247 -1.32 0.52 5.27
CA GLU A 247 -0.50 1.57 5.88
C GLU A 247 -0.87 1.82 7.34
N ILE A 248 -2.17 1.81 7.68
CA ILE A 248 -2.62 1.87 9.07
C ILE A 248 -2.10 0.67 9.86
N GLU A 249 -2.26 -0.54 9.31
CA GLU A 249 -1.82 -1.78 9.95
C GLU A 249 -0.29 -1.80 10.12
N ASN A 250 0.48 -1.47 9.08
CA ASN A 250 1.94 -1.38 9.16
C ASN A 250 2.38 -0.40 10.25
N ALA A 251 1.69 0.73 10.37
CA ALA A 251 2.04 1.75 11.33
C ALA A 251 1.59 1.41 12.78
N GLU A 252 0.46 0.71 12.93
CA GLU A 252 0.04 0.07 14.19
C GLU A 252 1.06 -1.00 14.59
N TRP A 253 1.57 -1.80 13.63
CA TRP A 253 2.62 -2.77 13.87
C TRP A 253 3.95 -2.13 14.27
N GLU A 254 4.39 -1.05 13.62
CA GLU A 254 5.60 -0.32 14.02
C GLU A 254 5.49 0.22 15.46
N GLU A 255 4.30 0.64 15.88
CA GLU A 255 4.04 1.12 17.24
C GLU A 255 3.94 -0.01 18.26
N LEU A 256 3.38 -1.15 17.87
CA LEU A 256 3.32 -2.35 18.71
C LEU A 256 4.67 -3.08 18.81
N PHE A 257 5.60 -2.82 17.89
CA PHE A 257 6.93 -3.41 17.84
C PHE A 257 8.01 -2.35 18.10
N THR A 258 7.84 -1.55 19.15
CA THR A 258 8.95 -0.77 19.71
C THR A 258 10.12 -1.70 20.04
N GLU A 259 11.34 -1.17 20.06
CA GLU A 259 12.54 -1.95 20.42
C GLU A 259 12.36 -2.67 21.76
N GLU A 260 11.71 -2.04 22.73
CA GLU A 260 11.36 -2.64 24.02
C GLU A 260 10.40 -3.83 23.91
N VAL A 261 9.31 -3.72 23.15
CA VAL A 261 8.37 -4.84 22.97
C VAL A 261 9.04 -5.96 22.16
N MET A 262 9.89 -5.62 21.20
CA MET A 262 10.70 -6.60 20.48
C MET A 262 11.69 -7.29 21.41
N ASP A 263 12.35 -6.57 22.31
CA ASP A 263 13.29 -7.09 23.29
C ASP A 263 12.60 -7.93 24.35
N GLN A 264 11.41 -7.55 24.81
CA GLN A 264 10.56 -8.36 25.68
C GLN A 264 10.10 -9.64 24.97
N LEU A 265 9.63 -9.56 23.72
CA LEU A 265 9.23 -10.74 22.95
C LEU A 265 10.43 -11.65 22.66
N ILE A 266 11.61 -11.05 22.47
CA ILE A 266 12.88 -11.74 22.30
C ILE A 266 13.29 -12.41 23.61
N GLN A 267 13.18 -11.74 24.75
CA GLN A 267 13.43 -12.30 26.08
C GLN A 267 12.44 -13.41 26.41
N GLU A 268 11.15 -13.22 26.17
CA GLU A 268 10.11 -14.23 26.37
C GLU A 268 10.34 -15.44 25.46
N THR A 269 10.67 -15.24 24.18
CA THR A 269 11.06 -16.37 23.31
C THR A 269 12.39 -16.99 23.70
N TYR A 270 13.31 -16.24 24.32
CA TYR A 270 14.55 -16.79 24.86
C TYR A 270 14.33 -17.55 26.16
N GLN A 271 13.43 -17.12 27.03
CA GLN A 271 12.98 -17.79 28.24
C GLN A 271 12.17 -19.03 27.89
N GLU A 272 11.29 -18.98 26.90
CA GLU A 272 10.59 -20.16 26.41
C GLU A 272 11.51 -21.13 25.67
N GLU A 273 12.45 -20.66 24.85
CA GLU A 273 13.51 -21.53 24.34
C GLU A 273 14.40 -22.06 25.47
N SER A 274 14.62 -21.28 26.53
CA SER A 274 15.36 -21.68 27.74
C SER A 274 14.60 -22.72 28.54
N ASP A 275 13.28 -22.63 28.64
CA ASP A 275 12.39 -23.56 29.34
C ASP A 275 12.17 -24.84 28.54
N ILE A 276 12.14 -24.74 27.21
CA ILE A 276 12.23 -25.89 26.29
C ILE A 276 13.66 -26.50 26.32
N LEU A 277 14.68 -25.71 26.68
CA LEU A 277 16.06 -26.16 26.85
C LEU A 277 16.38 -26.64 28.27
N ASN A 278 15.54 -26.29 29.26
CA ASN A 278 15.47 -26.81 30.62
C ASN A 278 14.90 -28.23 30.58
N GLU A 279 15.67 -29.05 29.87
CA GLU A 279 16.03 -30.44 30.11
C GLU A 279 14.92 -31.49 30.24
N ARG A 280 13.66 -31.13 30.44
CA ARG A 280 12.57 -32.07 30.59
C ARG A 280 11.97 -32.46 29.25
N VAL A 281 11.84 -33.75 29.04
CA VAL A 281 11.13 -34.31 27.89
C VAL A 281 9.67 -33.83 27.94
N MET A 282 9.27 -33.02 26.95
CA MET A 282 7.89 -32.53 26.86
C MET A 282 6.89 -33.69 26.78
N THR A 283 5.83 -33.59 27.59
CA THR A 283 4.68 -34.50 27.54
C THR A 283 3.90 -34.34 26.23
N LEU A 284 3.03 -35.30 25.90
CA LEU A 284 2.21 -35.24 24.69
C LEU A 284 1.33 -33.97 24.65
N LEU A 285 0.76 -33.59 25.79
CA LEU A 285 -0.05 -32.38 25.94
C LEU A 285 0.78 -31.11 25.70
N GLN A 286 1.97 -31.03 26.29
CA GLN A 286 2.89 -29.90 26.12
C GLN A 286 3.34 -29.76 24.66
N ARG A 287 3.61 -30.89 23.97
CA ARG A 287 3.94 -30.89 22.53
C ARG A 287 2.78 -30.38 21.68
N ARG A 288 1.53 -30.75 22.00
CA ARG A 288 0.34 -30.26 21.32
C ARG A 288 0.16 -28.75 21.52
N LYS A 289 0.31 -28.25 22.75
CA LYS A 289 0.23 -26.81 23.08
C LYS A 289 1.33 -26.02 22.37
N ALA A 290 2.57 -26.52 22.37
CA ALA A 290 3.68 -25.92 21.65
C ALA A 290 3.45 -25.90 20.13
N ALA A 291 2.91 -26.98 19.54
CA ALA A 291 2.59 -27.04 18.11
C ALA A 291 1.53 -26.00 17.73
N LEU A 292 0.47 -25.85 18.54
CA LEU A 292 -0.56 -24.83 18.33
C LEU A 292 0.00 -23.41 18.45
N LYS A 293 0.87 -23.17 19.45
CA LYS A 293 1.57 -21.88 19.62
C LYS A 293 2.44 -21.55 18.41
N MET A 294 3.24 -22.50 17.94
CA MET A 294 4.09 -22.33 16.75
C MET A 294 3.28 -22.13 15.48
N ARG A 295 2.10 -22.77 15.35
CA ARG A 295 1.18 -22.54 14.24
C ARG A 295 0.66 -21.10 14.23
N ARG A 296 0.32 -20.55 15.40
CA ARG A 296 -0.12 -19.15 15.56
C ARG A 296 1.00 -18.18 15.22
N LEU A 297 2.23 -18.46 15.65
CA LEU A 297 3.38 -17.56 15.48
C LEU A 297 4.14 -17.74 14.16
N ARG A 298 3.75 -18.68 13.29
CA ARG A 298 4.54 -19.07 12.09
C ARG A 298 4.95 -17.90 11.20
N PHE A 299 4.05 -16.93 10.98
CA PHE A 299 4.31 -15.77 10.12
C PHE A 299 5.26 -14.77 10.78
N ARG A 300 5.07 -14.51 12.09
CA ARG A 300 5.97 -13.67 12.90
C ARG A 300 7.38 -14.25 12.94
N ILE A 301 7.50 -15.56 13.14
CA ILE A 301 8.78 -16.29 13.16
C ILE A 301 9.46 -16.25 11.79
N ALA A 302 8.71 -16.41 10.68
CA ALA A 302 9.27 -16.33 9.33
C ALA A 302 9.88 -14.94 9.05
N ARG A 303 9.17 -13.86 9.42
CA ARG A 303 9.66 -12.49 9.29
C ARG A 303 10.90 -12.25 10.17
N ALA A 304 10.85 -12.64 11.45
CA ALA A 304 11.99 -12.53 12.35
C ALA A 304 13.24 -13.29 11.85
N ARG A 305 13.06 -14.49 11.26
CA ARG A 305 14.15 -15.25 10.63
C ARG A 305 14.75 -14.53 9.43
N LYS A 306 13.94 -13.86 8.60
CA LYS A 306 14.40 -13.09 7.44
C LYS A 306 15.29 -11.91 7.87
N LEU A 307 14.92 -11.22 8.95
CA LEU A 307 15.71 -10.14 9.53
C LEU A 307 17.02 -10.69 10.15
N LYS A 308 16.92 -11.71 11.01
CA LYS A 308 18.08 -12.30 11.70
C LYS A 308 19.06 -13.01 10.75
N LYS A 309 18.64 -13.43 9.55
CA LYS A 309 19.54 -13.99 8.53
C LYS A 309 20.67 -13.03 8.15
N LYS A 310 20.50 -11.72 8.33
CA LYS A 310 21.53 -10.73 7.95
C LYS A 310 22.44 -10.30 9.12
N ARG A 311 22.12 -10.69 10.35
CA ARG A 311 22.84 -10.32 11.58
C ARG A 311 23.58 -11.52 12.16
N MET A 312 24.68 -11.26 12.86
CA MET A 312 25.43 -12.28 13.60
C MET A 312 24.62 -12.75 14.80
N ALA A 313 24.60 -14.06 15.06
CA ALA A 313 24.01 -14.60 16.27
C ALA A 313 24.80 -14.17 17.52
N SER A 314 24.11 -13.89 18.62
CA SER A 314 24.74 -13.60 19.91
C SER A 314 25.52 -14.80 20.46
N THR A 315 26.44 -14.55 21.38
CA THR A 315 27.24 -15.61 22.03
C THR A 315 26.37 -16.70 22.66
N ASP A 316 25.30 -16.30 23.37
CA ASP A 316 24.35 -17.25 23.95
C ASP A 316 23.65 -18.10 22.87
N MET A 317 23.24 -17.48 21.75
CA MET A 317 22.64 -18.22 20.63
C MET A 317 23.60 -19.22 19.98
N LEU A 318 24.89 -18.90 19.91
CA LEU A 318 25.91 -19.81 19.41
C LEU A 318 26.11 -21.00 20.36
N VAL A 319 26.08 -20.77 21.67
CA VAL A 319 26.09 -21.83 22.70
C VAL A 319 24.86 -22.74 22.56
N ARG A 320 23.66 -22.17 22.40
CA ARG A 320 22.42 -22.94 22.18
C ARG A 320 22.49 -23.79 20.90
N ARG A 321 23.01 -23.23 19.80
CA ARG A 321 23.21 -23.96 18.54
C ARG A 321 24.20 -25.10 18.68
N ALA A 322 25.31 -24.89 19.39
CA ALA A 322 26.29 -25.94 19.69
C ALA A 322 25.67 -27.06 20.52
N ARG A 323 24.83 -26.72 21.50
CA ARG A 323 24.09 -27.69 22.31
C ARG A 323 23.03 -28.47 21.50
N ARG A 324 22.33 -27.81 20.57
CA ARG A 324 21.43 -28.49 19.61
C ARG A 324 22.19 -29.46 18.71
N ALA A 325 23.33 -29.06 18.15
CA ALA A 325 24.17 -29.93 17.32
C ALA A 325 24.66 -31.16 18.12
N ALA A 326 25.11 -30.96 19.36
CA ALA A 326 25.48 -32.05 20.27
C ALA A 326 24.31 -33.01 20.53
N ARG A 327 23.08 -32.51 20.78
CA ARG A 327 21.89 -33.35 20.95
C ARG A 327 21.55 -34.16 19.70
N THR A 328 21.62 -33.56 18.51
CA THR A 328 21.40 -34.29 17.25
C THR A 328 22.40 -35.42 17.07
N PHE A 329 23.67 -35.18 17.40
CA PHE A 329 24.71 -36.21 17.39
C PHE A 329 24.39 -37.36 18.36
N ILE A 330 23.96 -37.03 19.58
CA ILE A 330 23.58 -38.04 20.58
C ILE A 330 22.31 -38.80 20.19
N ARG A 331 21.31 -38.14 19.61
CA ARG A 331 20.11 -38.81 19.05
C ARG A 331 20.49 -39.83 17.99
N LYS A 332 21.36 -39.46 17.04
CA LYS A 332 21.88 -40.37 16.01
C LYS A 332 22.64 -41.55 16.63
N ARG A 333 23.42 -41.32 17.69
CA ARG A 333 24.17 -42.38 18.39
C ARG A 333 23.25 -43.33 19.17
N ILE A 334 22.19 -42.83 19.79
CA ILE A 334 21.28 -43.62 20.64
C ILE A 334 20.23 -44.39 19.83
N ALA A 335 19.71 -43.80 18.74
CA ALA A 335 18.61 -44.36 17.96
C ALA A 335 18.99 -44.67 16.50
N GLY A 336 20.28 -44.72 16.18
CA GLY A 336 20.77 -45.09 14.86
C GLY A 336 20.14 -44.28 13.71
N LYS A 337 19.71 -44.97 12.65
CA LYS A 337 19.02 -44.37 11.49
C LYS A 337 17.75 -43.59 11.90
N GLN A 338 17.00 -44.09 12.88
CA GLN A 338 15.79 -43.42 13.40
C GLN A 338 16.13 -42.11 14.12
N GLY A 339 17.24 -42.09 14.87
CA GLY A 339 17.74 -40.88 15.54
C GLY A 339 18.25 -39.81 14.58
N GLY A 340 18.81 -40.22 13.44
CA GLY A 340 19.15 -39.32 12.33
C GLY A 340 17.91 -38.69 11.69
N ASN A 341 16.82 -39.45 11.59
CA ASN A 341 15.54 -39.02 11.05
C ASN A 341 14.53 -38.58 12.13
N TYR A 342 15.01 -37.95 13.21
CA TYR A 342 14.17 -37.57 14.35
C TYR A 342 12.91 -36.78 13.96
N ALA A 343 12.94 -35.99 12.88
CA ALA A 343 11.80 -35.19 12.43
C ALA A 343 10.60 -36.04 11.96
N SER A 344 10.84 -37.19 11.33
CA SER A 344 9.77 -38.05 10.77
C SER A 344 9.15 -39.01 11.80
N LEU A 345 9.71 -39.08 13.00
CA LEU A 345 9.23 -39.98 14.05
C LEU A 345 7.89 -39.54 14.66
N SER A 346 7.12 -40.51 15.15
CA SER A 346 5.88 -40.26 15.88
C SER A 346 6.15 -39.52 17.21
N PRO A 347 5.16 -38.80 17.77
CA PRO A 347 5.33 -38.12 19.06
C PRO A 347 5.80 -39.07 20.18
N SER A 348 5.30 -40.31 20.22
CA SER A 348 5.70 -41.31 21.21
C SER A 348 7.16 -41.74 21.04
N GLN A 349 7.59 -42.04 19.81
CA GLN A 349 8.98 -42.39 19.51
C GLN A 349 9.95 -41.24 19.85
N LYS A 350 9.55 -40.00 19.56
CA LYS A 350 10.33 -38.80 19.92
C LYS A 350 10.53 -38.71 21.43
N ILE A 351 9.49 -38.96 22.23
CA ILE A 351 9.56 -38.96 23.70
C ILE A 351 10.52 -40.04 24.21
N GLN A 352 10.44 -41.26 23.69
CA GLN A 352 11.31 -42.37 24.10
C GLN A 352 12.80 -42.09 23.80
N ILE A 353 13.09 -41.47 22.66
CA ILE A 353 14.45 -41.08 22.30
C ILE A 353 14.91 -39.93 23.18
N ASP A 354 14.09 -38.90 23.37
CA ASP A 354 14.47 -37.74 24.20
C ASP A 354 14.72 -38.15 25.66
N LYS A 355 13.95 -39.08 26.24
CA LYS A 355 14.21 -39.65 27.59
C LYS A 355 15.59 -40.30 27.70
N ARG A 356 16.03 -40.99 26.65
CA ARG A 356 17.37 -41.60 26.60
C ARG A 356 18.48 -40.55 26.42
N VAL A 357 18.21 -39.48 25.66
CA VAL A 357 19.13 -38.35 25.44
C VAL A 357 19.28 -37.50 26.70
N GLU A 358 18.21 -37.32 27.48
CA GLU A 358 18.19 -36.61 28.77
C GLU A 358 19.20 -37.19 29.75
N LYS A 359 19.28 -38.53 29.85
CA LYS A 359 20.29 -39.25 30.67
C LYS A 359 21.75 -38.97 30.28
N LYS A 360 22.01 -38.28 29.16
CA LYS A 360 23.35 -37.90 28.68
C LYS A 360 23.59 -36.38 28.73
N ALA A 361 22.81 -35.63 29.50
CA ALA A 361 22.88 -34.16 29.61
C ALA A 361 24.30 -33.61 29.89
N MET A 362 25.02 -34.19 30.84
CA MET A 362 26.40 -33.77 31.16
C MET A 362 27.36 -33.94 29.98
N PHE A 363 27.25 -35.06 29.25
CA PHE A 363 28.05 -35.32 28.06
C PHE A 363 27.71 -34.35 26.92
N ILE A 364 26.42 -34.02 26.76
CA ILE A 364 25.95 -33.02 25.79
C ILE A 364 26.58 -31.66 26.09
N ASN A 365 26.69 -31.27 27.36
CA ASN A 365 27.29 -29.98 27.75
C ASN A 365 28.79 -29.93 27.43
N LYS A 366 29.52 -31.00 27.75
CA LYS A 366 30.95 -31.12 27.39
C LYS A 366 31.14 -31.10 25.86
N LEU A 367 30.32 -31.83 25.12
CA LEU A 367 30.36 -31.86 23.66
C LEU A 367 29.99 -30.50 23.03
N ALA A 368 29.02 -29.79 23.59
CA ALA A 368 28.61 -28.46 23.13
C ALA A 368 29.74 -27.45 23.27
N LYS A 369 30.47 -27.44 24.40
CA LYS A 369 31.65 -26.59 24.59
C LYS A 369 32.70 -26.86 23.51
N ARG A 370 32.96 -28.13 23.19
CA ARG A 370 33.89 -28.53 22.12
C ARG A 370 33.40 -28.17 20.71
N LEU A 371 32.10 -28.13 20.47
CA LEU A 371 31.51 -27.77 19.18
C LEU A 371 31.37 -26.27 18.95
N LEU A 372 31.44 -25.45 20.00
CA LEU A 372 31.22 -24.01 19.91
C LEU A 372 32.14 -23.29 18.91
N PRO A 373 33.46 -23.57 18.82
CA PRO A 373 34.33 -22.95 17.81
C PRO A 373 33.90 -23.28 16.37
N LYS A 374 33.54 -24.54 16.10
CA LYS A 374 33.03 -24.96 14.78
C LYS A 374 31.71 -24.28 14.43
N VAL A 375 30.83 -24.06 15.41
CA VAL A 375 29.56 -23.36 15.22
C VAL A 375 29.78 -21.86 14.95
N LYS A 376 30.76 -21.23 15.60
CA LYS A 376 31.18 -19.85 15.32
C LYS A 376 31.68 -19.71 13.87
N GLN A 377 32.56 -20.60 13.43
CA GLN A 377 33.06 -20.60 12.04
C GLN A 377 31.94 -20.80 11.02
N ALA A 378 31.00 -21.72 11.28
CA ALA A 378 29.85 -21.94 10.43
C ALA A 378 28.93 -20.70 10.37
N GLU A 379 28.75 -19.98 11.47
CA GLU A 379 28.00 -18.73 11.50
C GLU A 379 28.67 -17.63 10.65
N LEU A 380 30.00 -17.50 10.73
CA LEU A 380 30.76 -16.56 9.90
C LEU A 380 30.62 -16.90 8.41
N LYS A 381 30.73 -18.18 8.03
CA LYS A 381 30.51 -18.63 6.64
C LYS A 381 29.10 -18.30 6.16
N ARG A 382 28.08 -18.50 7.00
CA ARG A 382 26.68 -18.15 6.71
C ARG A 382 26.48 -16.64 6.54
N LEU A 383 27.16 -15.82 7.33
CA LEU A 383 27.11 -14.37 7.19
C LEU A 383 27.78 -13.89 5.92
N LYS A 384 28.95 -14.46 5.59
CA LYS A 384 29.65 -14.17 4.33
C LYS A 384 28.74 -14.46 3.13
N SER A 385 28.12 -15.64 3.07
CA SER A 385 27.20 -15.97 1.98
C SER A 385 25.92 -15.12 1.97
N ALA A 386 25.41 -14.73 3.14
CA ALA A 386 24.25 -13.84 3.23
C ALA A 386 24.56 -12.39 2.79
N ARG A 387 25.82 -11.96 2.89
CA ARG A 387 26.30 -10.63 2.48
C ARG A 387 26.72 -10.56 1.01
N GLN A 388 27.32 -11.62 0.46
CA GLN A 388 27.73 -11.70 -0.95
C GLN A 388 26.57 -11.45 -1.93
N ASN A 389 25.35 -11.89 -1.62
CA ASN A 389 24.16 -11.60 -2.43
C ASN A 389 23.76 -10.12 -2.48
N LYS A 390 24.30 -9.27 -1.60
CA LYS A 390 24.06 -7.81 -1.60
C LYS A 390 25.13 -7.08 -2.42
N GLU A 391 26.36 -7.57 -2.40
CA GLU A 391 27.46 -7.01 -3.19
C GLU A 391 27.21 -7.19 -4.70
N SER A 392 26.69 -8.33 -5.14
CA SER A 392 26.32 -8.52 -6.56
C SER A 392 25.21 -7.55 -7.01
N ILE A 393 24.19 -7.32 -6.18
CA ILE A 393 23.08 -6.38 -6.48
C ILE A 393 23.58 -4.92 -6.47
N ASN A 394 24.52 -4.59 -5.58
CA ASN A 394 25.13 -3.26 -5.53
C ASN A 394 26.04 -3.02 -6.74
N LEU A 395 26.81 -4.03 -7.19
CA LEU A 395 27.61 -3.97 -8.41
C LEU A 395 26.74 -3.80 -9.65
N ASP A 396 25.64 -4.54 -9.77
CA ASP A 396 24.69 -4.41 -10.87
C ASP A 396 24.03 -3.02 -10.90
N PHE A 397 23.73 -2.45 -9.72
CA PHE A 397 23.17 -1.10 -9.61
C PHE A 397 24.21 -0.01 -9.88
N SER A 398 25.46 -0.15 -9.41
CA SER A 398 26.52 0.81 -9.72
C SER A 398 26.91 0.79 -11.19
N ASN A 399 26.91 -0.39 -11.83
CA ASN A 399 27.12 -0.52 -13.26
C ASN A 399 25.96 0.11 -14.05
N TYR A 400 24.71 -0.12 -13.63
CA TYR A 400 23.53 0.52 -14.21
C TYR A 400 23.53 2.05 -14.05
N ILE A 401 23.96 2.57 -12.90
CA ILE A 401 24.08 4.02 -12.67
C ILE A 401 25.25 4.61 -13.48
N ALA A 402 26.37 3.89 -13.62
CA ALA A 402 27.50 4.29 -14.44
C ALA A 402 27.14 4.32 -15.94
N GLU A 403 26.35 3.34 -16.40
CA GLU A 403 25.82 3.26 -17.77
C GLU A 403 24.86 4.43 -18.05
N ILE A 404 23.95 4.75 -17.11
CA ILE A 404 23.05 5.91 -17.20
C ILE A 404 23.80 7.25 -17.15
N SER A 405 24.88 7.35 -16.36
CA SER A 405 25.68 8.59 -16.30
C SER A 405 26.50 8.82 -17.56
N ASN A 406 26.87 7.75 -18.28
CA ASN A 406 27.64 7.84 -19.52
C ASN A 406 26.74 8.10 -20.76
N ASP A 407 25.46 7.73 -20.72
CA ASP A 407 24.49 7.95 -21.81
C ASP A 407 23.96 9.40 -21.94
N ARG A 408 24.54 10.38 -21.22
CA ARG A 408 24.16 11.80 -21.33
C ARG A 408 25.26 12.74 -21.82
N GLN A 409 26.35 12.20 -22.35
CA GLN A 409 27.34 13.02 -23.08
C GLN A 409 27.22 12.79 -24.58
N THR A 410 26.30 13.50 -25.22
CA THR A 410 26.50 13.92 -26.61
C THR A 410 27.55 15.03 -26.60
N SER A 411 28.81 14.67 -26.82
CA SER A 411 29.83 15.64 -27.20
C SER A 411 30.85 14.95 -28.08
N THR A 412 30.83 15.34 -29.34
CA THR A 412 31.94 15.24 -30.30
C THR A 412 33.28 15.54 -29.62
N ASN A 413 34.12 14.54 -29.46
CA ASN A 413 35.57 14.72 -29.53
C ASN A 413 36.28 13.36 -29.66
N ASP A 414 36.92 13.18 -30.80
CA ASP A 414 37.84 12.09 -31.09
C ASP A 414 39.04 12.14 -30.14
N ARG A 415 39.05 11.25 -29.13
CA ARG A 415 40.28 10.72 -28.52
C ARG A 415 40.06 9.27 -28.10
N ARG A 416 40.08 8.36 -29.08
CA ARG A 416 40.40 6.95 -28.83
C ARG A 416 41.88 6.85 -28.45
N GLY A 417 42.15 6.69 -27.16
CA GLY A 417 43.39 6.07 -26.68
C GLY A 417 43.27 4.54 -26.79
N PRO A 418 44.38 3.81 -27.05
CA PRO A 418 44.32 2.47 -27.59
C PRO A 418 43.78 1.48 -26.55
N ILE A 419 42.89 0.61 -27.05
CA ILE A 419 42.54 -0.64 -26.40
C ILE A 419 43.84 -1.40 -26.24
N GLN A 420 44.29 -1.62 -24.99
CA GLN A 420 45.27 -2.67 -24.75
C GLN A 420 44.57 -4.00 -25.07
N GLU A 421 44.89 -4.51 -26.26
CA GLU A 421 44.71 -5.92 -26.59
C GLU A 421 45.44 -6.73 -25.53
N VAL A 422 44.67 -7.29 -24.60
CA VAL A 422 45.16 -8.41 -23.82
C VAL A 422 45.04 -9.61 -24.75
N GLU A 423 46.16 -9.94 -25.39
CA GLU A 423 46.34 -11.14 -26.18
C GLU A 423 45.86 -12.36 -25.39
N TYR A 424 44.92 -13.10 -25.99
CA TYR A 424 44.60 -14.45 -25.53
C TYR A 424 45.77 -15.36 -25.89
N ASN A 425 46.62 -15.64 -24.89
CA ASN A 425 47.58 -16.72 -24.96
C ASN A 425 46.84 -18.05 -25.19
N ALA A 426 46.93 -18.54 -26.43
CA ALA A 426 46.57 -19.90 -26.81
C ALA A 426 47.60 -20.87 -26.22
N GLY A 427 47.35 -21.39 -25.03
CA GLY A 427 48.21 -22.44 -24.46
C GLY A 427 48.17 -22.57 -22.94
N SER A 428 47.07 -23.05 -22.36
CA SER A 428 47.14 -24.05 -21.28
C SER A 428 45.76 -24.69 -21.07
N GLN A 429 45.74 -26.01 -20.92
CA GLN A 429 44.53 -26.78 -20.70
C GLN A 429 43.96 -26.52 -19.30
N GLY A 430 42.66 -26.18 -19.22
CA GLY A 430 41.94 -25.99 -17.95
C GLY A 430 40.42 -25.85 -18.11
N SER A 431 39.73 -26.99 -18.02
CA SER A 431 38.27 -27.23 -17.90
C SER A 431 37.26 -26.11 -18.26
N THR A 432 36.54 -26.32 -19.35
CA THR A 432 35.32 -25.60 -19.73
C THR A 432 34.18 -25.91 -18.75
N SER A 433 33.92 -25.05 -17.76
CA SER A 433 32.66 -25.11 -16.99
C SER A 433 31.69 -24.06 -17.52
N THR A 434 30.83 -24.48 -18.44
CA THR A 434 29.69 -23.67 -18.89
C THR A 434 28.79 -23.33 -17.71
N ASN A 435 28.45 -22.05 -17.56
CA ASN A 435 27.56 -21.56 -16.51
C ASN A 435 26.19 -22.29 -16.61
N PRO A 436 25.80 -23.11 -15.62
CA PRO A 436 24.64 -24.01 -15.71
C PRO A 436 23.30 -23.27 -15.88
N ARG A 437 23.27 -21.98 -15.55
CA ARG A 437 22.11 -21.11 -15.73
C ARG A 437 21.89 -20.72 -17.19
N VAL A 438 22.96 -20.60 -17.98
CA VAL A 438 22.90 -20.24 -19.40
C VAL A 438 22.46 -21.44 -20.24
N GLN A 439 22.90 -22.65 -19.89
CA GLN A 439 22.41 -23.89 -20.49
C GLN A 439 20.92 -24.13 -20.17
N GLN A 440 20.50 -23.99 -18.90
CA GLN A 440 19.08 -24.12 -18.55
C GLN A 440 18.15 -23.13 -19.26
N LEU A 441 18.62 -21.92 -19.56
CA LEU A 441 17.85 -20.93 -20.32
C LEU A 441 17.77 -21.28 -21.80
N LYS A 442 18.89 -21.72 -22.41
CA LYS A 442 18.90 -22.19 -23.80
C LYS A 442 18.02 -23.43 -23.99
N ASP A 443 18.06 -24.38 -23.05
CA ASP A 443 17.24 -25.61 -23.10
C ASP A 443 15.74 -25.32 -22.90
N LYS A 444 15.40 -24.32 -22.06
CA LYS A 444 14.00 -23.86 -21.91
C LYS A 444 13.45 -23.22 -23.17
N HIS A 445 14.22 -22.35 -23.82
CA HIS A 445 13.77 -21.69 -25.05
C HIS A 445 13.72 -22.64 -26.26
N LYS A 446 14.48 -23.73 -26.25
CA LYS A 446 14.44 -24.75 -27.31
C LYS A 446 13.11 -25.53 -27.32
N ASN A 447 12.53 -25.77 -26.13
CA ASN A 447 11.30 -26.56 -25.97
C ASN A 447 10.02 -25.72 -25.90
N GLU A 448 10.11 -24.38 -25.89
CA GLU A 448 8.93 -23.50 -25.85
C GLU A 448 8.10 -23.59 -27.14
N LYS A 449 8.73 -23.67 -28.32
CA LYS A 449 8.01 -23.77 -29.60
C LYS A 449 7.25 -25.09 -29.76
N GLU A 450 7.88 -26.22 -29.40
CA GLU A 450 7.23 -27.54 -29.47
C GLU A 450 6.08 -27.68 -28.46
N THR A 451 6.20 -27.06 -27.28
CA THR A 451 5.16 -27.10 -26.25
C THR A 451 3.97 -26.20 -26.58
N THR A 452 4.18 -25.09 -27.29
CA THR A 452 3.08 -24.27 -27.81
C THR A 452 2.36 -24.96 -28.96
N ASP A 453 3.09 -25.61 -29.86
CA ASP A 453 2.50 -26.29 -31.02
C ASP A 453 1.70 -27.54 -30.61
N THR A 454 2.18 -28.29 -29.62
CA THR A 454 1.42 -29.41 -29.04
C THR A 454 0.17 -28.94 -28.28
N ARG A 455 0.24 -27.81 -27.56
CA ARG A 455 -0.96 -27.22 -26.93
C ARG A 455 -2.00 -26.78 -27.95
N HIS A 456 -1.58 -26.12 -29.03
CA HIS A 456 -2.50 -25.72 -30.10
C HIS A 456 -3.11 -26.92 -30.84
N LYS A 457 -2.36 -28.02 -31.03
CA LYS A 457 -2.92 -29.27 -31.59
C LYS A 457 -3.98 -29.89 -30.66
N ILE A 458 -3.73 -29.94 -29.35
CA ILE A 458 -4.69 -30.47 -28.36
C ILE A 458 -5.97 -29.62 -28.30
N GLU A 459 -5.86 -28.28 -28.35
CA GLU A 459 -7.03 -27.40 -28.41
C GLU A 459 -7.83 -27.59 -29.71
N LYS A 460 -7.16 -27.77 -30.85
CA LYS A 460 -7.81 -28.01 -32.14
C LYS A 460 -8.55 -29.35 -32.19
N GLU A 461 -8.01 -30.39 -31.54
CA GLU A 461 -8.72 -31.67 -31.39
C GLU A 461 -9.91 -31.57 -30.44
N LYS A 462 -9.77 -30.87 -29.30
CA LYS A 462 -10.91 -30.64 -28.39
C LYS A 462 -12.06 -29.91 -29.08
N LEU A 463 -11.76 -28.92 -29.92
CA LEU A 463 -12.75 -28.20 -30.72
C LEU A 463 -13.42 -29.10 -31.77
N LYS A 464 -12.68 -30.02 -32.41
CA LYS A 464 -13.26 -31.01 -33.34
C LYS A 464 -14.20 -32.00 -32.63
N VAL A 465 -13.89 -32.42 -31.41
CA VAL A 465 -14.75 -33.30 -30.62
C VAL A 465 -16.06 -32.59 -30.24
N ILE A 466 -15.99 -31.32 -29.86
CA ILE A 466 -17.16 -30.49 -29.54
C ILE A 466 -18.06 -30.27 -30.76
N PHE A 467 -17.47 -30.12 -31.96
CA PHE A 467 -18.24 -29.98 -33.21
C PHE A 467 -18.87 -31.30 -33.70
N ARG A 468 -18.33 -32.46 -33.31
CA ARG A 468 -18.92 -33.77 -33.61
C ARG A 468 -20.09 -34.14 -32.69
N SER A 469 -20.19 -33.55 -31.50
CA SER A 469 -21.29 -33.80 -30.57
C SER A 469 -22.50 -32.89 -30.77
N THR A 470 -22.45 -31.96 -31.74
CA THR A 470 -23.50 -30.96 -31.99
C THR A 470 -24.19 -31.10 -33.35
N THR A 471 -23.88 -32.12 -34.17
CA THR A 471 -24.64 -32.39 -35.40
C THR A 471 -25.91 -33.20 -35.08
N PRO A 472 -27.12 -32.67 -35.34
CA PRO A 472 -28.36 -33.38 -35.06
C PRO A 472 -28.55 -34.53 -36.06
N LYS A 473 -28.93 -35.71 -35.56
CA LYS A 473 -29.35 -36.84 -36.41
C LYS A 473 -30.57 -36.43 -37.25
N PRO A 474 -30.63 -36.78 -38.55
CA PRO A 474 -31.86 -36.63 -39.32
C PRO A 474 -32.95 -37.53 -38.72
N ARG A 475 -34.13 -36.96 -38.47
CA ARG A 475 -35.32 -37.71 -38.04
C ARG A 475 -35.85 -38.47 -39.25
N ASN A 476 -35.95 -39.79 -39.13
CA ASN A 476 -36.86 -40.60 -39.97
C ASN A 476 -38.29 -40.42 -39.48
#